data_AF-A0A1B6EDH5-F1
#
_entry.id   AF-A0A1B6EDH5-F1
#
_cell.length_a   1.000
_cell.length_b   1.000
_cell.length_c   1.000
_cell.angle_alpha   90.00
_cell.angle_beta   90.00
_cell.angle_gamma   90.00
#
_symmetry.space_group_name_H-M   'P 1'
#
loop_
_entity.id
_entity.type
_entity.pdbx_description
1 polymer ?
#
loop_
_entity_poly.entity_id
_entity_poly.type
_entity_poly.pdbx_seq_one_letter_code
_entity_poly.pdbx_strand_id
1 'polypeptide(L)'
;NTFGVRAALAREGPRDVMCRRCHSRVETLGHVIGECSFGRGARIQRHDEVVNAIEDSIKDQGLTYCKEENFNAPDGSILRPDLVIITPESGLICDVTVRMEGDGSLQLAASEKIGKYSILDETIKSRFGVGRTAVLPLIFGSRGGILPRTIRHMERIGCGERGMLSDIILGIIRSTLYIARGHLDY
;
A
#
# COMPACT_ATOMS: atom_id res chain seq x y z
N ASN A 1 8.74 1.77 21.39
CA ASN A 1 7.54 2.36 20.78
C ASN A 1 7.26 3.64 21.54
N THR A 2 7.51 4.80 20.94
CA THR A 2 7.56 6.12 21.62
C THR A 2 6.24 6.88 21.59
N PHE A 3 5.24 6.38 20.87
CA PHE A 3 3.91 6.99 20.83
C PHE A 3 3.07 6.58 22.04
N GLY A 4 2.39 7.54 22.66
CA GLY A 4 1.50 7.35 23.80
C GLY A 4 0.16 6.72 23.41
N VAL A 5 0.19 5.58 22.70
CA VAL A 5 -1.00 4.77 22.41
C VAL A 5 -1.45 4.05 23.68
N ARG A 6 -2.76 3.96 23.93
CA ARG A 6 -3.32 3.43 25.19
C ARG A 6 -2.83 2.01 25.50
N ALA A 7 -2.66 1.15 24.49
CA ALA A 7 -2.13 -0.20 24.71
C ALA A 7 -0.69 -0.22 25.25
N ALA A 8 0.15 0.75 24.84
CA ALA A 8 1.51 0.87 25.38
C ALA A 8 1.48 1.43 26.81
N LEU A 9 0.66 2.46 27.02
CA LEU A 9 0.50 3.12 28.31
C LEU A 9 -0.15 2.24 29.40
N ALA A 10 -0.83 1.15 29.02
CA ALA A 10 -1.43 0.19 29.96
C ALA A 10 -0.40 -0.67 30.70
N ARG A 11 0.86 -0.65 30.26
CA ARG A 11 1.97 -1.30 30.95
C ARG A 11 2.32 -0.63 32.27
N GLU A 12 1.93 0.64 32.44
CA GLU A 12 2.17 1.44 33.64
C GLU A 12 1.04 1.30 34.67
N GLY A 13 -0.07 0.63 34.33
CA GLY A 13 -1.20 0.39 35.22
C GLY A 13 -2.51 0.14 34.48
N PRO A 14 -3.53 -0.41 35.16
CA PRO A 14 -4.83 -0.69 34.57
C PRO A 14 -5.47 0.58 33.97
N ARG A 15 -5.81 0.53 32.69
CA ARG A 15 -6.47 1.62 31.97
C ARG A 15 -7.30 1.10 30.83
N ASP A 16 -8.26 1.90 30.37
CA ASP A 16 -8.96 1.61 29.12
C ASP A 16 -7.98 1.62 27.93
N VAL A 17 -7.93 0.50 27.22
CA VAL A 17 -7.07 0.28 26.06
C VAL A 17 -7.79 0.50 24.74
N MET A 18 -9.11 0.75 24.74
CA MET A 18 -9.87 0.99 23.53
C MET A 18 -9.42 2.28 22.86
N CYS A 19 -9.47 2.31 21.53
CA CYS A 19 -9.11 3.48 20.72
C CYS A 19 -9.89 4.72 21.15
N ARG A 20 -9.16 5.80 21.47
CA ARG A 20 -9.74 7.08 21.95
C ARG A 20 -10.58 7.80 20.92
N ARG A 21 -10.44 7.45 19.63
CA ARG A 21 -11.16 8.10 18.52
C ARG A 21 -12.33 7.26 18.04
N CYS A 22 -12.11 5.99 17.70
CA CYS A 22 -13.15 5.15 17.08
C CYS A 22 -13.79 4.14 18.02
N HIS A 23 -13.23 3.93 19.22
CA HIS A 23 -13.73 3.01 20.25
C HIS A 23 -14.00 1.55 19.80
N SER A 24 -13.57 1.15 18.60
CA SER A 24 -13.93 -0.15 18.01
C SER A 24 -12.86 -1.23 18.15
N ARG A 25 -11.61 -0.87 18.43
CA ARG A 25 -10.47 -1.78 18.63
C ARG A 25 -9.52 -1.24 19.68
N VAL A 26 -8.64 -2.10 20.17
CA VAL A 26 -7.53 -1.72 21.04
C VAL A 26 -6.64 -0.68 20.33
N GLU A 27 -6.28 0.38 21.04
CA GLU A 27 -5.41 1.45 20.55
C GLU A 27 -3.94 0.99 20.51
N THR A 28 -3.60 0.25 19.46
CA THR A 28 -2.22 -0.05 19.12
C THR A 28 -1.71 0.97 18.09
N LEU A 29 -0.39 1.07 17.95
CA LEU A 29 0.19 1.92 16.90
C LEU A 29 -0.28 1.47 15.50
N GLY A 30 -0.34 0.16 15.26
CA GLY A 30 -0.84 -0.40 14.00
C GLY A 30 -2.29 -0.01 13.72
N HIS A 31 -3.15 -0.02 14.75
CA HIS A 31 -4.51 0.46 14.61
C HIS A 31 -4.54 1.96 14.25
N VAL A 32 -3.82 2.79 15.00
CA VAL A 32 -3.79 4.26 14.83
C VAL A 32 -3.37 4.65 13.41
N ILE A 33 -2.25 4.10 12.92
CA ILE A 33 -1.66 4.52 11.64
C ILE A 33 -2.13 3.70 10.43
N GLY A 34 -2.71 2.53 10.65
CA GLY A 34 -3.04 1.55 9.62
C GLY A 34 -4.52 1.31 9.41
N GLU A 35 -5.36 1.50 10.43
CA GLU A 35 -6.70 0.89 10.42
C GLU A 35 -7.85 1.78 10.93
N CYS A 36 -7.57 2.72 11.83
CA CYS A 36 -8.61 3.48 12.53
C CYS A 36 -9.47 4.32 11.57
N SER A 37 -10.80 4.30 11.70
CA SER A 37 -11.70 5.08 10.83
C SER A 37 -11.43 6.59 10.87
N PHE A 38 -11.02 7.14 12.03
CA PHE A 38 -10.66 8.55 12.19
C PHE A 38 -9.55 8.99 11.22
N GLY A 39 -8.51 8.16 11.06
CA GLY A 39 -7.39 8.44 10.17
C GLY A 39 -7.62 8.03 8.71
N ARG A 40 -8.84 7.65 8.31
CA ARG A 40 -9.11 7.10 6.97
C ARG A 40 -8.70 8.05 5.84
N GLY A 41 -9.06 9.33 5.93
CA GLY A 41 -8.72 10.33 4.91
C GLY A 41 -7.21 10.47 4.73
N ALA A 42 -6.47 10.63 5.84
CA ALA A 42 -5.02 10.74 5.80
C ALA A 42 -4.32 9.45 5.30
N ARG A 43 -4.90 8.27 5.55
CA ARG A 43 -4.38 7.02 4.98
C ARG A 43 -4.61 6.91 3.47
N ILE A 44 -5.77 7.35 2.99
CA ILE A 44 -6.06 7.44 1.55
C ILE A 44 -5.07 8.41 0.90
N GLN A 45 -4.90 9.61 1.47
CA GLN A 45 -3.93 10.57 0.96
C GLN A 45 -2.50 10.01 0.91
N ARG A 46 -2.03 9.33 1.96
CA ARG A 46 -0.73 8.67 1.97
C ARG A 46 -0.60 7.63 0.86
N HIS A 47 -1.64 6.83 0.65
CA HIS A 47 -1.67 5.84 -0.41
C HIS A 47 -1.57 6.52 -1.79
N ASP A 48 -2.39 7.54 -2.01
CA ASP A 48 -2.46 8.25 -3.27
C ASP A 48 -1.16 8.99 -3.58
N GLU A 49 -0.48 9.56 -2.58
CA GLU A 49 0.86 10.14 -2.73
C GLU A 49 1.87 9.14 -3.31
N VAL A 50 1.84 7.87 -2.84
CA VAL A 50 2.73 6.82 -3.35
C VAL A 50 2.33 6.39 -4.76
N VAL A 51 1.03 6.17 -5.00
CA VAL A 51 0.52 5.80 -6.33
C VAL A 51 0.84 6.88 -7.36
N ASN A 52 0.64 8.16 -7.02
CA ASN A 52 0.91 9.30 -7.90
C ASN A 52 2.41 9.41 -8.22
N ALA A 53 3.30 9.24 -7.23
CA ALA A 53 4.74 9.25 -7.49
C ALA A 53 5.17 8.15 -8.48
N ILE A 54 4.57 6.97 -8.37
CA ILE A 54 4.81 5.86 -9.30
C ILE A 54 4.21 6.18 -10.67
N GLU A 55 3.00 6.71 -10.71
CA GLU A 55 2.31 7.11 -11.94
C GLU A 55 3.12 8.16 -12.71
N ASP A 56 3.63 9.19 -12.05
CA ASP A 56 4.39 10.26 -12.69
C ASP A 56 5.68 9.72 -13.31
N SER A 57 6.37 8.80 -12.62
CA SER A 57 7.53 8.09 -13.20
C SER A 57 7.15 7.24 -14.42
N ILE A 58 5.99 6.56 -14.40
CA ILE A 58 5.49 5.78 -15.55
C ILE A 58 5.15 6.69 -16.73
N LYS A 59 4.54 7.86 -16.47
CA LYS A 59 4.24 8.88 -17.49
C LYS A 59 5.51 9.41 -18.13
N ASP A 60 6.52 9.75 -17.33
CA ASP A 60 7.81 10.28 -17.83
C ASP A 60 8.55 9.26 -18.70
N GLN A 61 8.35 7.96 -18.43
CA GLN A 61 8.85 6.87 -19.28
C GLN A 61 8.03 6.68 -20.57
N GLY A 62 6.87 7.32 -20.72
CA GLY A 62 5.98 7.16 -21.88
C GLY A 62 5.29 5.80 -21.95
N LEU A 63 5.12 5.12 -20.82
CA LEU A 63 4.47 3.81 -20.77
C LEU A 63 2.95 3.93 -20.83
N THR A 64 2.30 2.96 -21.48
CA THR A 64 0.83 2.84 -21.45
C THR A 64 0.39 2.24 -20.11
N TYR A 65 -0.60 2.85 -19.46
CA TYR A 65 -1.13 2.34 -18.20
C TYR A 65 -2.60 2.71 -17.99
N CYS A 66 -3.26 2.00 -17.09
CA CYS A 66 -4.58 2.31 -16.53
C CYS A 66 -4.41 2.61 -15.03
N LYS A 67 -5.09 3.66 -14.53
CA LYS A 67 -5.10 4.01 -13.11
C LYS A 67 -6.48 3.84 -12.51
N GLU A 68 -6.54 3.11 -11.39
CA GLU A 68 -7.77 2.84 -10.62
C GLU A 68 -8.97 2.41 -11.48
N GLU A 69 -8.71 1.66 -12.55
CA GLU A 69 -9.76 1.19 -13.44
C GLU A 69 -10.40 -0.11 -12.94
N ASN A 70 -11.69 -0.29 -13.25
CA ASN A 70 -12.42 -1.50 -12.94
C ASN A 70 -12.17 -2.59 -14.00
N PHE A 71 -11.88 -3.80 -13.53
CA PHE A 71 -11.74 -4.99 -14.35
C PHE A 71 -12.71 -6.06 -13.88
N ASN A 72 -13.44 -6.66 -14.83
CA ASN A 72 -14.34 -7.77 -14.55
C ASN A 72 -13.52 -9.06 -14.47
N ALA A 73 -13.48 -9.67 -13.30
CA ALA A 73 -12.85 -10.97 -13.12
C ALA A 73 -13.75 -12.10 -13.66
N PRO A 74 -13.16 -13.25 -14.05
CA PRO A 74 -13.89 -14.44 -14.48
C PRO A 74 -14.95 -14.97 -13.50
N ASP A 75 -14.78 -14.73 -12.19
CA ASP A 75 -15.74 -15.14 -11.16
C ASP A 75 -16.94 -14.16 -11.01
N GLY A 76 -17.02 -13.14 -11.86
CA GLY A 76 -18.05 -12.10 -11.83
C GLY A 76 -17.75 -10.95 -10.86
N SER A 77 -16.64 -10.99 -10.12
CA SER A 77 -16.25 -9.88 -9.26
C SER A 77 -15.67 -8.71 -10.07
N ILE A 78 -15.78 -7.49 -9.54
CA ILE A 78 -15.14 -6.30 -10.09
C ILE A 78 -13.96 -5.95 -9.20
N LEU A 79 -12.76 -5.98 -9.78
CA LEU A 79 -11.52 -5.64 -9.09
C LEU A 79 -10.94 -4.34 -9.66
N ARG A 80 -10.40 -3.53 -8.76
CA ARG A 80 -9.81 -2.22 -9.06
C ARG A 80 -8.38 -2.16 -8.50
N PRO A 81 -7.37 -2.63 -9.25
CA PRO A 81 -5.97 -2.40 -8.89
C PRO A 81 -5.63 -0.92 -9.04
N ASP A 82 -4.58 -0.46 -8.36
CA ASP A 82 -4.18 0.96 -8.41
C ASP A 82 -3.62 1.33 -9.77
N LEU A 83 -2.78 0.45 -10.34
CA LEU A 83 -2.17 0.63 -11.65
C LEU A 83 -2.14 -0.69 -12.43
N VAL A 84 -2.42 -0.63 -13.72
CA VAL A 84 -2.10 -1.71 -14.67
C VAL A 84 -1.21 -1.13 -15.76
N ILE A 85 0.03 -1.59 -15.83
CA ILE A 85 1.03 -1.09 -16.78
C ILE A 85 1.13 -2.07 -17.94
N ILE A 86 1.06 -1.55 -19.17
CA ILE A 86 1.13 -2.35 -20.39
C ILE A 86 2.50 -2.17 -21.01
N THR A 87 3.21 -3.29 -21.13
CA THR A 87 4.47 -3.41 -21.86
C THR A 87 4.24 -4.22 -23.14
N PRO A 88 5.17 -4.20 -24.11
CA PRO A 88 5.03 -5.02 -25.33
C PRO A 88 4.81 -6.51 -25.05
N GLU A 89 5.34 -7.03 -23.93
CA GLU A 89 5.30 -8.47 -23.61
C GLU A 89 4.29 -8.83 -22.51
N SER A 90 3.89 -7.89 -21.67
CA SER A 90 3.19 -8.20 -20.41
C SER A 90 2.28 -7.07 -19.92
N GLY A 91 1.17 -7.48 -19.29
CA GLY A 91 0.37 -6.62 -18.42
C GLY A 91 0.80 -6.77 -16.96
N LEU A 92 1.19 -5.68 -16.31
CA LEU A 92 1.70 -5.68 -14.93
C LEU A 92 0.67 -5.04 -14.00
N ILE A 93 0.05 -5.84 -13.14
CA ILE A 93 -0.96 -5.39 -12.18
C ILE A 93 -0.22 -4.96 -10.91
N CYS A 94 -0.16 -3.65 -10.66
CA CYS A 94 0.50 -3.07 -9.51
C CYS A 94 -0.54 -2.56 -8.51
N ASP A 95 -0.36 -2.91 -7.25
CA ASP A 95 -1.21 -2.44 -6.16
C ASP A 95 -0.35 -2.08 -4.96
N VAL A 96 -0.53 -0.85 -4.47
CA VAL A 96 0.22 -0.22 -3.41
C VAL A 96 -0.44 -0.54 -2.09
N THR A 97 0.36 -0.90 -1.09
CA THR A 97 -0.14 -1.05 0.27
C THR A 97 0.89 -0.57 1.27
N VAL A 98 0.46 0.31 2.16
CA VAL A 98 1.25 0.74 3.33
C VAL A 98 0.71 0.06 4.58
N ARG A 99 1.52 -0.77 5.24
CA ARG A 99 1.15 -1.47 6.50
C ARG A 99 2.11 -1.16 7.64
N MET A 100 1.64 -1.29 8.87
CA MET A 100 2.53 -1.27 10.03
C MET A 100 3.38 -2.55 10.02
N GLU A 101 4.69 -2.42 10.16
CA GLU A 101 5.59 -3.58 10.17
C GLU A 101 5.51 -4.29 11.52
N GLY A 102 5.25 -5.58 11.45
CA GLY A 102 5.39 -6.59 12.49
C GLY A 102 5.71 -7.95 11.85
N ASP A 103 5.68 -9.01 12.65
CA ASP A 103 6.10 -10.36 12.25
C ASP A 103 5.31 -10.86 11.02
N GLY A 104 5.99 -10.94 9.87
CA GLY A 104 5.43 -11.43 8.60
C GLY A 104 4.37 -10.53 7.95
N SER A 105 4.01 -9.40 8.56
CA SER A 105 2.91 -8.52 8.12
C SER A 105 3.00 -8.05 6.67
N LEU A 106 4.21 -7.68 6.21
CA LEU A 106 4.43 -7.19 4.85
C LEU A 106 4.37 -8.34 3.83
N GLN A 107 4.93 -9.50 4.18
CA GLN A 107 4.87 -10.71 3.34
C GLN A 107 3.44 -11.20 3.18
N LEU A 108 2.66 -11.19 4.26
CA LEU A 108 1.24 -11.51 4.23
C LEU A 108 0.48 -10.56 3.29
N ALA A 109 0.74 -9.25 3.39
CA ALA A 109 0.12 -8.26 2.49
C ALA A 109 0.44 -8.53 1.02
N ALA A 110 1.69 -8.88 0.70
CA ALA A 110 2.08 -9.24 -0.66
C ALA A 110 1.31 -10.48 -1.16
N SER A 111 1.23 -11.54 -0.34
CA SER A 111 0.51 -12.77 -0.67
C SER A 111 -0.98 -12.54 -0.89
N GLU A 112 -1.62 -11.73 -0.04
CA GLU A 112 -3.03 -11.35 -0.18
C GLU A 112 -3.30 -10.65 -1.52
N LYS A 113 -2.41 -9.74 -1.93
CA LYS A 113 -2.55 -9.00 -3.20
C LYS A 113 -2.31 -9.89 -4.41
N ILE A 114 -1.34 -10.80 -4.34
CA ILE A 114 -1.15 -11.82 -5.38
C ILE A 114 -2.42 -12.66 -5.51
N GLY A 115 -2.93 -13.20 -4.40
CA GLY A 115 -4.15 -14.01 -4.40
C GLY A 115 -5.35 -13.25 -4.97
N LYS A 116 -5.53 -11.99 -4.56
CA LYS A 116 -6.63 -11.14 -5.00
C LYS A 116 -6.62 -10.88 -6.51
N TYR A 117 -5.48 -10.50 -7.09
CA TYR A 117 -5.43 -10.02 -8.47
C TYR A 117 -4.99 -11.06 -9.50
N SER A 118 -4.53 -12.25 -9.08
CA SER A 118 -4.14 -13.30 -10.03
C SER A 118 -5.30 -13.73 -10.94
N ILE A 119 -6.54 -13.59 -10.47
CA ILE A 119 -7.74 -13.91 -11.24
C ILE A 119 -7.93 -13.00 -12.46
N LEU A 120 -7.27 -11.84 -12.51
CA LEU A 120 -7.36 -10.90 -13.64
C LEU A 120 -6.49 -11.30 -14.84
N ASP A 121 -5.70 -12.37 -14.77
CA ASP A 121 -4.76 -12.76 -15.83
C ASP A 121 -5.41 -12.79 -17.23
N GLU A 122 -6.47 -13.59 -17.41
CA GLU A 122 -7.17 -13.70 -18.71
C GLU A 122 -7.89 -12.41 -19.11
N THR A 123 -8.36 -11.62 -18.13
CA THR A 123 -9.01 -10.33 -18.39
C THR A 123 -8.04 -9.31 -18.98
N ILE A 124 -6.84 -9.21 -18.39
CA ILE A 124 -5.79 -8.29 -18.85
C ILE A 124 -5.23 -8.75 -20.20
N LYS A 125 -4.97 -10.05 -20.39
CA LYS A 125 -4.55 -10.59 -21.69
C LYS A 125 -5.54 -10.27 -22.79
N SER A 126 -6.82 -10.54 -22.56
CA SER A 126 -7.87 -10.31 -23.55
C SER A 126 -8.07 -8.83 -23.87
N ARG A 127 -8.05 -7.97 -22.84
CA ARG A 127 -8.28 -6.52 -23.02
C ARG A 127 -7.14 -5.81 -23.74
N PHE A 128 -5.89 -6.20 -23.48
CA PHE A 128 -4.71 -5.47 -23.98
C PHE A 128 -3.88 -6.26 -25.01
N GLY A 129 -4.26 -7.49 -25.33
CA GLY A 129 -3.56 -8.32 -26.33
C GLY A 129 -2.15 -8.75 -25.89
N VAL A 130 -1.88 -8.83 -24.59
CA VAL A 130 -0.57 -9.22 -24.04
C VAL A 130 -0.45 -10.73 -23.85
N GLY A 131 0.75 -11.28 -24.02
CA GLY A 131 0.98 -12.73 -23.89
C GLY A 131 1.12 -13.23 -22.45
N ARG A 132 1.43 -12.33 -21.50
CA ARG A 132 1.67 -12.67 -20.09
C ARG A 132 1.12 -11.59 -19.17
N THR A 133 0.82 -11.96 -17.93
CA THR A 133 0.56 -11.00 -16.86
C THR A 133 1.39 -11.30 -15.63
N ALA A 134 1.54 -10.30 -14.77
CA ALA A 134 2.12 -10.48 -13.45
C ALA A 134 1.48 -9.54 -12.44
N VAL A 135 1.16 -10.07 -11.25
CA VAL A 135 0.81 -9.24 -10.09
C VAL A 135 2.08 -8.83 -9.37
N LEU A 136 2.25 -7.52 -9.20
CA LEU A 136 3.40 -6.87 -8.58
C LEU A 136 2.94 -6.07 -7.34
N PRO A 137 2.81 -6.71 -6.16
CA PRO A 137 2.47 -5.98 -4.94
C PRO A 137 3.58 -5.02 -4.54
N LEU A 138 3.21 -3.75 -4.35
CA LEU A 138 4.13 -2.69 -3.92
C LEU A 138 3.88 -2.42 -2.44
N ILE A 139 4.55 -3.20 -1.58
CA ILE A 139 4.31 -3.22 -0.14
C ILE A 139 5.36 -2.38 0.57
N PHE A 140 4.87 -1.35 1.27
CA PHE A 140 5.68 -0.45 2.06
C PHE A 140 5.28 -0.52 3.53
N GLY A 141 6.28 -0.36 4.38
CA GLY A 141 6.14 -0.30 5.83
C GLY A 141 5.90 1.13 6.28
N SER A 142 5.03 1.32 7.28
CA SER A 142 4.69 2.65 7.81
C SER A 142 5.86 3.34 8.51
N ARG A 143 6.91 2.60 8.89
CA ARG A 143 8.17 3.09 9.48
C ARG A 143 9.34 3.04 8.48
N GLY A 144 9.04 2.84 7.19
CA GLY A 144 10.03 2.81 6.12
C GLY A 144 10.59 1.42 5.79
N GLY A 145 10.02 0.34 6.35
CA GLY A 145 10.35 -1.01 5.89
C GLY A 145 9.97 -1.21 4.42
N ILE A 146 10.79 -1.92 3.66
CA ILE A 146 10.48 -2.29 2.27
C ILE A 146 10.90 -3.74 2.04
N LEU A 147 10.06 -4.52 1.36
CA LEU A 147 10.42 -5.88 1.01
C LEU A 147 11.43 -5.88 -0.15
N PRO A 148 12.46 -6.76 -0.14
CA PRO A 148 13.34 -6.93 -1.29
C PRO A 148 12.59 -7.25 -2.59
N ARG A 149 11.44 -7.94 -2.47
CA ARG A 149 10.56 -8.23 -3.61
C ARG A 149 9.89 -6.96 -4.17
N THR A 150 9.50 -6.01 -3.31
CA THR A 150 8.94 -4.73 -3.75
C THR A 150 9.99 -3.89 -4.48
N ILE A 151 11.24 -3.88 -4.03
CA ILE A 151 12.34 -3.22 -4.76
C ILE A 151 12.47 -3.81 -6.17
N ARG A 152 12.52 -5.15 -6.30
CA ARG A 152 12.56 -5.81 -7.62
C ARG A 152 11.33 -5.53 -8.50
N HIS A 153 10.17 -5.35 -7.89
CA HIS A 153 8.95 -4.99 -8.62
C HIS A 153 9.02 -3.54 -9.13
N MET A 154 9.52 -2.62 -8.31
CA MET A 154 9.79 -1.23 -8.69
C MET A 154 10.82 -1.15 -9.83
N GLU A 155 11.92 -1.90 -9.73
CA GLU A 155 12.92 -2.02 -10.82
C GLU A 155 12.29 -2.51 -12.13
N ARG A 156 11.41 -3.52 -12.06
CA ARG A 156 10.74 -4.08 -13.24
C ARG A 156 9.82 -3.08 -13.96
N ILE A 157 9.32 -2.07 -13.26
CA ILE A 157 8.48 -1.00 -13.82
C ILE A 157 9.26 0.31 -14.04
N GLY A 158 10.60 0.25 -14.02
CA GLY A 158 11.46 1.42 -14.21
C GLY A 158 11.49 2.43 -13.06
N CYS A 159 10.86 2.10 -11.93
CA CYS A 159 10.74 2.95 -10.74
C CYS A 159 11.74 2.57 -9.62
N GLY A 160 12.80 1.82 -9.96
CA GLY A 160 13.76 1.26 -8.99
C GLY A 160 14.86 2.22 -8.53
N GLU A 161 14.86 3.46 -9.00
CA GLU A 161 15.92 4.42 -8.67
C GLU A 161 15.97 4.70 -7.16
N ARG A 162 17.17 4.71 -6.59
CA ARG A 162 17.39 4.92 -5.17
C ARG A 162 16.80 6.25 -4.66
N GLY A 163 16.88 7.31 -5.45
CA GLY A 163 16.30 8.62 -5.12
C GLY A 163 14.79 8.51 -4.93
N MET A 164 14.09 8.03 -5.96
CA MET A 164 12.64 7.82 -5.94
C MET A 164 12.19 6.93 -4.79
N LEU A 165 12.86 5.78 -4.56
CA LEU A 165 12.52 4.90 -3.44
C LEU A 165 12.70 5.60 -2.09
N SER A 166 13.74 6.42 -1.95
CA SER A 166 13.99 7.19 -0.73
C SER A 166 12.90 8.24 -0.51
N ASP A 167 12.48 8.95 -1.56
CA ASP A 167 11.43 9.97 -1.49
C ASP A 167 10.08 9.37 -1.09
N ILE A 168 9.71 8.23 -1.69
CA ILE A 168 8.51 7.47 -1.33
C ILE A 168 8.55 7.06 0.15
N ILE A 169 9.66 6.47 0.60
CA ILE A 169 9.81 6.01 1.98
C ILE A 169 9.74 7.17 2.98
N LEU A 170 10.44 8.27 2.70
CA LEU A 170 10.41 9.47 3.55
C LEU A 170 9.02 10.11 3.58
N GLY A 171 8.31 10.15 2.44
CA GLY A 171 6.91 10.58 2.36
C GLY A 171 5.97 9.72 3.21
N ILE A 172 6.15 8.40 3.21
CA ILE A 172 5.41 7.46 4.04
C ILE A 172 5.69 7.69 5.53
N ILE A 173 6.95 7.86 5.92
CA ILE A 173 7.31 8.11 7.33
C ILE A 173 6.69 9.43 7.79
N ARG A 174 6.84 10.50 6.99
CA ARG A 174 6.27 11.82 7.26
C ARG A 174 4.75 11.75 7.45
N SER A 175 4.04 11.11 6.53
CA SER A 175 2.57 10.96 6.61
C SER A 175 2.15 10.07 7.80
N THR A 176 2.91 9.03 8.14
CA THR A 176 2.69 8.25 9.36
C THR A 176 2.78 9.13 10.61
N LEU A 177 3.75 10.04 10.70
CA LEU A 177 3.85 11.00 11.80
C LEU A 177 2.64 11.94 11.86
N TYR A 178 2.18 12.46 10.71
CA TYR A 178 0.98 13.29 10.66
C TYR A 178 -0.28 12.55 11.14
N ILE A 179 -0.46 11.30 10.70
CA ILE A 179 -1.59 10.46 11.14
C ILE A 179 -1.51 10.23 12.65
N ALA A 180 -0.35 9.83 13.17
CA ALA A 180 -0.16 9.57 14.59
C ALA A 180 -0.39 10.83 15.44
N ARG A 181 0.16 11.97 15.03
CA ARG A 181 0.00 13.27 15.69
C ARG A 181 -1.47 13.69 15.76
N GLY A 182 -2.15 13.73 14.61
CA GLY A 182 -3.56 14.10 14.55
C GLY A 182 -4.46 13.14 15.33
N HIS A 183 -4.10 11.86 15.40
CA HIS A 183 -4.85 10.90 16.18
C HIS A 183 -4.65 11.05 17.70
N LEU A 184 -3.41 11.28 18.14
CA LEU A 184 -3.00 11.25 19.54
C LEU A 184 -3.07 12.61 20.25
N ASP A 185 -3.51 13.66 19.54
CA ASP A 185 -3.67 15.03 20.06
C ASP A 185 -2.34 15.67 20.52
N TYR A 186 -1.26 15.42 19.76
CA TYR A 186 0.04 16.09 19.92
C TYR A 186 0.19 17.36 19.08
#